data_AF-A0A2X2V8S7-F1
#
_entry.id   AF-A0A2X2V8S7-F1
#
_cell.length_a   1.000
_cell.length_b   1.000
_cell.length_c   1.000
_cell.angle_alpha   90.00
_cell.angle_beta   90.00
_cell.angle_gamma   90.00
#
_symmetry.space_group_name_H-M   'P 1'
#
loop_
_entity.id
_entity.type
_entity.pdbx_description
1 polymer ?
#
loop_
_entity_poly.entity_id
_entity_poly.type
_entity_poly.pdbx_seq_one_letter_code
_entity_poly.pdbx_strand_id
1 'polypeptide(L)'
;MPAGVPPVVASSFSALFPTLAVVLVFWIPRHFLNIDINAIISYIIMPLKGFMTGTNLFGGIVTQFFIDVFWVLGIHGHAVMGPLIRPLWDQAIVQNMELFQSGVSAYELPNIFTEQFFQWYAQMGGTGSNACAGGAVYPLSRYLPEATGQAVVYSGAV
;
A
#
# COMPACT_ATOMS: atom_id res chain seq x y z
N MET A 1 14.20 -39.70 10.48
CA MET A 1 13.76 -40.32 9.22
C MET A 1 14.72 -41.44 8.86
N PRO A 2 14.27 -42.59 8.34
CA PRO A 2 15.15 -43.68 7.88
C PRO A 2 16.07 -43.23 6.74
N ALA A 3 17.25 -43.83 6.61
CA ALA A 3 18.31 -43.41 5.69
C ALA A 3 17.99 -43.56 4.18
N GLY A 4 16.87 -44.19 3.82
CA GLY A 4 16.46 -44.43 2.42
C GLY A 4 15.46 -43.42 1.84
N VAL A 5 15.04 -42.41 2.62
CA VAL A 5 14.02 -41.44 2.17
C VAL A 5 14.69 -40.27 1.43
N PRO A 6 14.24 -39.91 0.22
CA PRO A 6 14.74 -38.74 -0.50
C PRO A 6 14.64 -37.45 0.35
N PRO A 7 15.65 -36.55 0.31
CA PRO A 7 15.70 -35.37 1.18
C PRO A 7 14.45 -34.48 1.15
N VAL A 8 13.82 -34.35 -0.03
CA VAL A 8 12.60 -33.54 -0.20
C VAL A 8 11.42 -34.12 0.60
N VAL A 9 11.25 -35.44 0.57
CA VAL A 9 10.17 -36.12 1.30
C VAL A 9 10.40 -36.00 2.81
N ALA A 10 11.64 -36.19 3.26
CA ALA A 10 11.99 -36.01 4.67
C ALA A 10 11.71 -34.57 5.15
N SER A 11 11.97 -33.56 4.32
CA SER A 11 11.68 -32.16 4.63
C SER A 11 10.17 -31.90 4.78
N SER A 12 9.32 -32.38 3.86
CA SER A 12 7.87 -32.21 3.95
C SER A 12 7.28 -32.82 5.23
N PHE A 13 7.73 -34.02 5.63
CA PHE A 13 7.28 -34.63 6.88
C PHE A 13 7.84 -33.93 8.12
N SER A 14 9.06 -33.36 8.06
CA SER A 14 9.60 -32.57 9.17
C SER A 14 8.82 -31.27 9.40
N ALA A 15 8.29 -30.67 8.33
CA ALA A 15 7.44 -29.48 8.40
C ALA A 15 6.03 -29.78 8.94
N LEU A 16 5.57 -31.04 8.87
CA LEU A 16 4.23 -31.43 9.29
C LEU A 16 3.94 -31.10 10.76
N PHE A 17 4.88 -31.39 11.67
CA PHE A 17 4.69 -31.14 13.11
C PHE A 17 4.63 -29.63 13.43
N PRO A 18 5.57 -28.79 12.95
CA PRO A 18 5.44 -27.33 13.05
C PRO A 18 4.13 -26.79 12.48
N THR A 19 3.73 -27.24 11.28
CA THR A 19 2.47 -26.79 10.66
C THR A 19 1.26 -27.20 11.48
N LEU A 20 1.21 -28.45 11.97
CA LEU A 20 0.13 -28.92 12.83
C LEU A 20 0.06 -28.11 14.13
N ALA A 21 1.20 -27.81 14.74
CA ALA A 21 1.25 -26.97 15.95
C ALA A 21 0.67 -25.57 15.68
N VAL A 22 1.04 -24.93 14.57
CA VAL A 22 0.49 -23.62 14.17
C VAL A 22 -1.03 -23.71 13.96
N VAL A 23 -1.50 -24.72 13.21
CA VAL A 23 -2.94 -24.92 12.98
C VAL A 23 -3.68 -25.06 14.29
N LEU A 24 -3.19 -25.88 15.22
CA LEU A 24 -3.84 -26.08 16.52
C LEU A 24 -3.86 -24.80 17.36
N VAL A 25 -2.77 -24.00 17.35
CA VAL A 25 -2.68 -22.73 18.10
C VAL A 25 -3.73 -21.72 17.63
N PHE A 26 -4.02 -21.64 16.33
CA PHE A 26 -5.03 -20.70 15.81
C PHE A 26 -6.44 -21.30 15.76
N TRP A 27 -6.57 -22.60 15.50
CA TRP A 27 -7.86 -23.29 15.39
C TRP A 27 -8.54 -23.50 16.73
N ILE A 28 -7.80 -23.90 17.78
CA ILE A 28 -8.39 -24.19 19.09
C ILE A 28 -9.08 -22.95 19.68
N PRO A 29 -8.43 -21.77 19.78
CA PRO A 29 -9.09 -20.57 20.29
C PRO A 29 -10.28 -20.13 19.42
N ARG A 30 -10.17 -20.26 18.10
CA ARG A 30 -11.26 -19.88 17.19
C ARG A 30 -12.47 -20.79 17.33
N HIS A 31 -12.28 -22.10 17.38
CA HIS A 31 -13.37 -23.07 17.38
C HIS A 31 -14.00 -23.26 18.76
N PHE A 32 -13.19 -23.40 19.81
CA PHE A 32 -13.69 -23.73 21.15
C PHE A 32 -13.97 -22.50 22.01
N LEU A 33 -13.21 -21.41 21.84
CA LEU A 33 -13.38 -20.19 22.64
C LEU A 33 -14.10 -19.08 21.85
N ASN A 34 -14.45 -19.34 20.58
CA ASN A 34 -15.04 -18.39 19.66
C ASN A 34 -14.25 -17.07 19.54
N ILE A 35 -12.94 -17.12 19.75
CA ILE A 35 -12.06 -15.95 19.64
C ILE A 35 -11.82 -15.68 18.16
N ASP A 36 -12.36 -14.57 17.67
CA ASP A 36 -12.11 -14.11 16.31
C ASP A 36 -10.94 -13.11 16.30
N ILE A 37 -9.75 -13.63 16.02
CA ILE A 37 -8.53 -12.83 15.93
C ILE A 37 -8.65 -11.75 14.85
N ASN A 38 -9.33 -12.04 13.74
CA ASN A 38 -9.54 -11.04 12.69
C ASN A 38 -10.42 -9.91 13.21
N ALA A 39 -11.52 -10.22 13.91
CA ALA A 39 -12.38 -9.20 14.49
C ALA A 39 -11.66 -8.35 15.54
N ILE A 40 -10.81 -8.95 16.38
CA ILE A 40 -10.00 -8.23 17.37
C ILE A 40 -9.02 -7.29 16.67
N ILE A 41 -8.29 -7.77 15.67
CA ILE A 41 -7.35 -6.96 14.90
C ILE A 41 -8.10 -5.83 14.18
N SER A 42 -9.22 -6.13 13.53
CA SER A 42 -10.07 -5.14 12.88
C SER A 42 -10.57 -4.08 13.85
N TYR A 43 -10.99 -4.47 15.07
CA TYR A 43 -11.44 -3.53 16.10
C TYR A 43 -10.33 -2.57 16.52
N ILE A 44 -9.10 -3.07 16.72
CA ILE A 44 -7.94 -2.26 17.09
C ILE A 44 -7.55 -1.30 15.97
N ILE A 45 -7.66 -1.74 14.71
CA ILE A 45 -7.20 -0.99 13.52
C ILE A 45 -8.28 -0.03 12.98
N MET A 46 -9.56 -0.27 13.26
CA MET A 46 -10.68 0.51 12.70
C MET A 46 -10.58 2.04 12.95
N PRO A 47 -10.16 2.54 14.13
CA PRO A 47 -9.95 3.97 14.33
C PRO A 47 -8.89 4.54 13.39
N LEU A 48 -7.83 3.78 13.14
CA LEU A 48 -6.75 4.17 12.22
C LEU A 48 -7.25 4.18 10.76
N LYS A 49 -8.05 3.18 10.35
CA LYS A 49 -8.70 3.15 9.04
C LYS A 49 -9.54 4.41 8.83
N GLY A 50 -10.46 4.71 9.75
CA GLY A 50 -11.36 5.87 9.63
C GLY A 50 -10.61 7.20 9.54
N PHE A 51 -9.52 7.34 10.31
CA PHE A 51 -8.65 8.50 10.23
C PHE A 51 -7.95 8.61 8.87
N MET A 52 -7.31 7.54 8.39
CA MET A 52 -6.43 7.58 7.20
C MET A 52 -7.18 7.51 5.86
N THR A 53 -8.31 6.81 5.79
CA THR A 53 -9.00 6.52 4.51
C THR A 53 -10.38 7.15 4.38
N GLY A 54 -10.91 7.76 5.45
CA GLY A 54 -12.26 8.32 5.49
C GLY A 54 -12.41 9.62 4.68
N THR A 55 -13.26 10.52 5.18
CA THR A 55 -13.43 11.89 4.64
C THR A 55 -12.53 12.93 5.33
N ASN A 56 -11.74 12.50 6.32
CA ASN A 56 -10.86 13.39 7.08
C ASN A 56 -9.61 13.77 6.27
N LEU A 57 -9.59 15.02 5.77
CA LEU A 57 -8.47 15.56 5.01
C LEU A 57 -7.13 15.46 5.75
N PHE A 58 -7.13 15.64 7.07
CA PHE A 58 -5.90 15.60 7.85
C PHE A 58 -5.24 14.22 7.82
N GLY A 59 -6.01 13.14 7.85
CA GLY A 59 -5.47 11.78 7.73
C GLY A 59 -4.91 11.48 6.35
N GLY A 60 -5.55 12.02 5.30
CA GLY A 60 -5.02 11.94 3.93
C GLY A 60 -3.68 12.67 3.79
N ILE A 61 -3.57 13.88 4.36
CA ILE A 61 -2.33 14.67 4.37
C ILE A 61 -1.22 13.94 5.15
N VAL A 62 -1.51 13.40 6.33
CA VAL A 62 -0.54 12.65 7.13
C VAL A 62 0.00 11.45 6.36
N THR A 63 -0.88 10.73 5.64
CA THR A 63 -0.48 9.58 4.81
C THR A 63 0.50 9.99 3.72
N GLN A 64 0.18 11.05 2.96
CA GLN A 64 1.06 11.55 1.91
C GLN A 64 2.37 12.11 2.47
N PHE A 65 2.31 12.86 3.59
CA PHE A 65 3.46 13.45 4.25
C PHE A 65 4.53 12.40 4.59
N PHE A 66 4.15 11.28 5.20
CA PHE A 66 5.11 10.23 5.52
C PHE A 66 5.71 9.56 4.27
N ILE A 67 4.90 9.35 3.23
CA ILE A 67 5.41 8.83 1.95
C ILE A 67 6.49 9.78 1.40
N ASP A 68 6.20 11.08 1.34
CA ASP A 68 7.11 12.07 0.79
C ASP A 68 8.38 12.25 1.64
N VAL A 69 8.26 12.22 2.98
CA VAL A 69 9.43 12.27 3.88
C VAL A 69 10.39 11.13 3.59
N PHE A 70 9.91 9.90 3.42
CA PHE A 70 10.79 8.79 3.06
C PHE A 70 11.45 9.00 1.71
N TRP A 71 10.74 9.55 0.72
CA TRP A 71 11.31 9.86 -0.58
C TRP A 71 12.37 10.97 -0.54
N VAL A 72 12.17 12.01 0.29
CA VAL A 72 13.19 13.06 0.54
C VAL A 72 14.45 12.45 1.15
N LEU A 73 14.31 11.41 1.96
CA LEU A 73 15.43 10.64 2.53
C LEU A 73 16.05 9.62 1.55
N GLY A 74 15.55 9.54 0.31
CA GLY A 74 16.01 8.57 -0.70
C GLY A 74 15.50 7.14 -0.49
N ILE A 75 14.53 6.95 0.41
CA ILE A 75 13.89 5.67 0.70
C ILE A 75 12.57 5.60 -0.09
N HIS A 76 12.26 4.46 -0.69
CA HIS A 76 11.01 4.30 -1.42
C HIS A 76 9.81 4.35 -0.46
N GLY A 77 9.17 5.52 -0.30
CA GLY A 77 8.14 5.75 0.72
C GLY A 77 6.98 4.77 0.66
N HIS A 78 6.52 4.39 -0.54
CA HIS A 78 5.48 3.37 -0.70
C HIS A 78 5.91 1.97 -0.24
N ALA A 79 7.19 1.61 -0.30
CA ALA A 79 7.68 0.32 0.17
C ALA A 79 7.68 0.26 1.70
N VAL A 80 7.94 1.39 2.36
CA VAL A 80 7.91 1.52 3.82
C VAL A 80 6.48 1.61 4.35
N MET A 81 5.67 2.48 3.74
CA MET A 81 4.30 2.73 4.20
C MET A 81 3.31 1.67 3.73
N GLY A 82 3.60 0.98 2.62
CA GLY A 82 2.70 0.01 1.97
C GLY A 82 2.15 -1.07 2.91
N PRO A 83 2.98 -1.77 3.71
CA PRO A 83 2.50 -2.78 4.65
C PRO A 83 1.53 -2.24 5.72
N LEU A 84 1.56 -0.94 6.01
CA LEU A 84 0.70 -0.30 7.00
C LEU A 84 -0.60 0.20 6.38
N ILE A 85 -0.52 0.84 5.21
CA ILE A 85 -1.65 1.58 4.63
C ILE A 85 -2.46 0.77 3.62
N ARG A 86 -1.84 -0.15 2.87
CA ARG A 86 -2.54 -0.93 1.83
C ARG A 86 -3.71 -1.75 2.38
N PRO A 87 -3.59 -2.46 3.52
CA PRO A 87 -4.73 -3.18 4.08
C PRO A 87 -5.91 -2.26 4.44
N LEU A 88 -5.64 -1.01 4.82
CA LEU A 88 -6.67 -0.02 5.14
C LEU A 88 -7.37 0.46 3.86
N TRP A 89 -6.59 0.74 2.81
CA TRP A 89 -7.10 1.12 1.50
C TRP A 89 -7.94 0.01 0.88
N ASP A 90 -7.47 -1.23 0.89
CA ASP A 90 -8.19 -2.36 0.31
C ASP A 90 -9.56 -2.53 0.98
N GLN A 91 -9.61 -2.48 2.32
CA GLN A 91 -10.88 -2.53 3.06
C GLN A 91 -11.80 -1.34 2.76
N ALA A 92 -11.24 -0.15 2.56
CA ALA A 92 -12.00 1.04 2.21
C ALA A 92 -12.57 0.98 0.79
N ILE A 93 -11.79 0.46 -0.16
CA ILE A 93 -12.20 0.24 -1.55
C ILE A 93 -13.32 -0.80 -1.61
N VAL A 94 -13.17 -1.94 -0.93
CA VAL A 94 -14.20 -2.97 -0.87
C VAL A 94 -15.49 -2.42 -0.27
N GLN A 95 -15.42 -1.69 0.84
CA GLN A 95 -16.59 -1.06 1.47
C GLN A 95 -17.29 -0.07 0.52
N ASN A 96 -16.52 0.78 -0.18
CA ASN A 96 -17.10 1.71 -1.15
C ASN A 96 -17.75 0.98 -2.33
N MET A 97 -17.12 -0.10 -2.82
CA MET A 97 -17.63 -0.91 -3.92
C MET A 97 -18.96 -1.57 -3.54
N GLU A 98 -19.05 -2.17 -2.36
CA GLU A 98 -20.28 -2.79 -1.86
C GLU A 98 -21.42 -1.76 -1.70
N LEU A 99 -21.13 -0.60 -1.11
CA LEU A 99 -22.12 0.48 -0.95
C LEU A 99 -22.61 0.98 -2.31
N PHE A 100 -21.69 1.24 -3.24
CA PHE A 100 -22.04 1.69 -4.58
C PHE A 100 -22.89 0.65 -5.34
N GLN A 101 -22.54 -0.64 -5.23
CA GLN A 101 -23.33 -1.73 -5.81
C GLN A 101 -24.73 -1.85 -5.19
N SER A 102 -24.89 -1.52 -3.91
CA SER A 102 -26.20 -1.47 -3.25
C SER A 102 -27.07 -0.26 -3.62
N GLY A 103 -26.58 0.62 -4.50
CA GLY A 103 -27.31 1.80 -4.99
C GLY A 103 -27.01 3.10 -4.25
N VAL A 104 -26.02 3.12 -3.34
CA VAL A 104 -25.55 4.36 -2.71
C VAL A 104 -24.88 5.24 -3.77
N SER A 105 -25.20 6.53 -3.75
CA SER A 105 -24.61 7.52 -4.64
C SER A 105 -23.09 7.59 -4.47
N ALA A 106 -22.35 7.77 -5.57
CA ALA A 106 -20.89 7.94 -5.53
C ALA A 106 -20.46 9.16 -4.68
N TYR A 107 -21.34 10.15 -4.51
CA TYR A 107 -21.09 11.35 -3.70
C TYR A 107 -21.26 11.12 -2.18
N GLU A 108 -21.82 9.99 -1.77
CA GLU A 108 -22.13 9.67 -0.37
C GLU A 108 -21.24 8.54 0.17
N LEU A 109 -20.18 8.16 -0.56
CA LEU A 109 -19.26 7.12 -0.15
C LEU A 109 -18.39 7.58 1.02
N PRO A 110 -18.19 6.75 2.06
CA PRO A 110 -17.54 7.16 3.31
C PRO A 110 -16.02 7.28 3.22
N ASN A 111 -15.38 6.65 2.23
CA ASN A 111 -13.92 6.63 2.11
C ASN A 111 -13.46 7.40 0.87
N ILE A 112 -12.85 8.58 1.05
CA ILE A 112 -12.33 9.38 -0.06
C ILE A 112 -10.84 9.08 -0.28
N PHE A 113 -10.05 9.03 0.81
CA PHE A 113 -8.59 8.87 0.76
C PHE A 113 -8.15 7.41 0.58
N THR A 114 -8.58 6.80 -0.53
CA THR A 114 -8.18 5.45 -0.97
C THR A 114 -6.90 5.48 -1.82
N GLU A 115 -6.31 4.32 -2.10
CA GLU A 115 -5.11 4.21 -2.96
C GLU A 115 -5.30 4.99 -4.28
N GLN A 116 -6.48 4.85 -4.89
CA GLN A 116 -6.82 5.49 -6.15
C GLN A 116 -6.84 7.02 -6.01
N PHE A 117 -7.37 7.56 -4.91
CA PHE A 117 -7.33 9.02 -4.70
C PHE A 117 -5.89 9.54 -4.78
N PHE A 118 -4.96 8.88 -4.10
CA PHE A 118 -3.56 9.29 -4.13
C PHE A 118 -2.94 9.09 -5.51
N GLN A 119 -3.10 7.92 -6.14
CA GLN A 119 -2.50 7.63 -7.44
C GLN A 119 -2.97 8.57 -8.56
N TRP A 120 -4.27 8.88 -8.59
CA TRP A 120 -4.87 9.64 -9.68
C TRP A 120 -4.84 11.16 -9.44
N TYR A 121 -4.84 11.63 -8.20
CA TYR A 121 -4.96 13.06 -7.90
C TYR A 121 -3.77 13.66 -7.14
N ALA A 122 -3.11 12.90 -6.25
CA ALA A 122 -2.00 13.44 -5.44
C ALA A 122 -0.62 13.11 -6.03
N GLN A 123 -0.50 11.98 -6.74
CA GLN A 123 0.77 11.35 -7.11
C GLN A 123 0.88 11.18 -8.63
N MET A 124 0.50 12.22 -9.37
CA MET A 124 0.49 12.22 -10.83
C MET A 124 1.92 12.16 -11.40
N GLY A 125 2.30 10.98 -11.93
CA GLY A 125 3.58 10.74 -12.60
C GLY A 125 4.70 10.22 -11.70
N GLY A 126 4.40 9.77 -10.47
CA GLY A 126 5.39 9.22 -9.55
C GLY A 126 5.03 9.52 -8.10
N THR A 127 6.00 9.91 -7.27
CA THR A 127 5.73 10.37 -5.91
C THR A 127 5.61 11.90 -5.90
N GLY A 128 4.36 12.38 -5.93
CA GLY A 128 4.01 13.78 -6.18
C GLY A 128 3.60 14.05 -7.62
N SER A 129 3.51 15.32 -8.02
CA SER A 129 3.11 15.74 -9.37
C SER A 129 4.29 15.74 -10.36
N ASN A 130 5.04 14.64 -10.41
CA ASN A 130 6.25 14.52 -11.23
C ASN A 130 5.98 14.70 -12.73
N ALA A 131 4.79 14.33 -13.22
CA ALA A 131 4.39 14.62 -14.59
C ALA A 131 4.34 16.14 -14.85
N CYS A 132 3.82 16.92 -13.91
CA CYS A 132 3.79 18.38 -14.00
C CYS A 132 5.19 18.98 -13.90
N ALA A 133 6.03 18.46 -13.01
CA ALA A 133 7.43 18.89 -12.88
C ALA A 133 8.23 18.62 -14.16
N GLY A 134 8.12 17.42 -14.73
CA GLY A 134 8.77 17.07 -16.00
C GLY A 134 8.30 17.96 -17.16
N GLY A 135 6.99 18.24 -17.23
CA GLY A 135 6.42 19.18 -18.21
C GLY A 135 6.94 20.61 -18.07
N ALA A 136 7.26 21.07 -16.86
CA ALA A 136 7.86 22.39 -16.62
C ALA A 136 9.38 22.43 -16.87
N VAL A 137 10.10 21.34 -16.55
CA VAL A 137 11.55 21.25 -16.75
C VAL A 137 11.90 21.05 -18.23
N TYR A 138 11.08 20.34 -19.00
CA TYR A 138 11.31 20.09 -20.42
C TYR A 138 11.54 21.38 -21.25
N PRO A 139 10.66 22.40 -21.21
CA PRO A 139 10.90 23.65 -21.92
C PRO A 139 12.10 24.42 -21.36
N LEU A 140 12.32 24.43 -20.04
CA LEU A 140 13.46 25.11 -19.42
C LEU A 140 14.81 24.50 -19.85
N SER A 141 14.83 23.18 -20.01
CA SER A 141 16.02 22.44 -20.44
C SER A 141 16.47 22.77 -21.86
N ARG A 142 15.58 23.31 -22.71
CA ARG A 142 15.92 23.81 -24.05
C ARG A 142 16.71 25.12 -24.03
N TYR A 143 16.67 25.88 -22.93
CA TYR A 143 17.39 27.15 -22.77
C TYR A 143 18.73 27.01 -22.03
N LEU A 144 18.96 25.90 -21.33
CA LEU A 144 20.23 25.63 -20.64
C LEU A 144 21.47 25.50 -21.56
N PRO A 145 21.37 24.94 -22.78
CA PRO A 145 22.51 24.86 -23.71
C PRO A 145 23.01 26.24 -24.16
N GLU A 146 22.11 27.22 -24.29
CA GLU A 146 22.45 28.61 -24.68
C GLU A 146 23.19 29.35 -23.57
N ALA A 147 22.92 29.02 -22.31
CA ALA A 147 23.53 29.69 -21.15
C ALA A 147 24.86 29.07 -20.68
N THR A 148 25.14 27.81 -21.01
CA THR A 148 26.28 27.05 -20.45
C THR A 148 27.30 26.56 -21.47
N GLY A 149 27.01 26.67 -22.77
CA GLY A 149 27.94 26.27 -23.84
C GLY A 149 28.23 24.77 -23.92
N GLN A 150 27.54 23.94 -23.14
CA GLN A 150 27.66 22.48 -23.18
C GLN A 150 26.39 21.87 -23.75
N ALA A 151 26.52 21.11 -24.84
CA ALA A 151 25.44 20.33 -25.43
C ALA A 151 25.10 19.15 -24.50
N VAL A 152 24.00 19.27 -23.74
CA VAL A 152 23.52 18.15 -22.92
C VAL A 152 22.70 17.22 -23.82
N VAL A 153 23.33 16.12 -24.24
CA VAL A 153 22.68 15.05 -25.01
C VAL A 153 21.86 14.20 -24.03
N TYR A 154 20.56 14.48 -23.92
CA TYR A 154 19.63 13.52 -23.32
C TYR A 154 19.18 12.53 -24.40
N SER A 155 19.93 11.43 -24.53
CA SER A 155 19.48 10.22 -25.22
C SER A 155 18.23 9.70 -24.52
N GLY A 156 17.18 9.48 -25.29
CA GLY A 156 15.87 9.06 -24.79
C GLY A 156 15.92 7.78 -23.96
N ALA A 157 15.22 7.82 -22.83
CA ALA A 157 14.67 6.65 -22.18
C ALA A 157 13.19 6.96 -21.95
N VAL A 158 12.38 6.55 -22.92
CA VAL A 158 10.96 6.24 -22.75
C VAL A 158 10.89 4.80 -22.26
#